data_AF-A0A535F5R7-F1
#
_entry.id   AF-A0A535F5R7-F1
#
_cell.length_a   1.000
_cell.length_b   1.000
_cell.length_c   1.000
_cell.angle_alpha   90.00
_cell.angle_beta   90.00
_cell.angle_gamma   90.00
#
_symmetry.space_group_name_H-M   'P 1'
#
loop_
_entity.id
_entity.type
_entity.pdbx_description
1 polymer ?
#
loop_
_entity_poly.entity_id
_entity_poly.type
_entity_poly.pdbx_seq_one_letter_code
_entity_poly.pdbx_strand_id
1 'polypeptide(L)' 'MSFVIMRCTMCGRQTLHRCAQCQRPICTQCRLTRHGKSYCSPDHRNHDAGLARWLRRFEQPWG' A
#
# COMPACT_ATOMS: atom_id res chain seq x y z
N MET A 1 2.76 -23.71 -8.92
CA MET A 1 2.97 -22.38 -8.28
C MET A 1 2.12 -22.34 -7.02
N SER A 2 2.73 -22.42 -5.83
CA SER A 2 1.98 -22.37 -4.56
C SER A 2 1.65 -20.92 -4.22
N PHE A 3 0.39 -20.55 -4.28
CA PHE A 3 -0.06 -19.23 -3.83
C PHE A 3 -0.06 -19.22 -2.30
N VAL A 4 0.73 -18.33 -1.68
CA VAL A 4 0.71 -18.15 -0.23
C VAL A 4 -0.60 -17.46 0.15
N ILE A 5 -1.56 -18.26 0.61
CA ILE A 5 -2.84 -17.78 1.13
C ILE A 5 -2.58 -17.13 2.49
N MET A 6 -2.79 -15.82 2.58
CA MET A 6 -2.66 -15.05 3.82
C MET A 6 -4.02 -14.72 4.41
N ARG A 7 -4.07 -14.26 5.66
CA ARG A 7 -5.30 -13.75 6.29
C ARG A 7 -5.29 -12.23 6.31
N CYS A 8 -6.42 -11.63 5.92
CA CYS A 8 -6.64 -10.20 5.97
C CYS A 8 -6.49 -9.69 7.41
N THR A 9 -5.66 -8.68 7.64
CA THR A 9 -5.45 -8.12 8.97
C THR A 9 -6.68 -7.39 9.53
N MET A 10 -7.66 -7.05 8.68
CA MET A 10 -8.85 -6.29 9.09
C MET A 10 -10.02 -7.21 9.50
N CYS A 11 -10.19 -8.35 8.81
CA CYS A 11 -11.38 -9.21 8.97
C CYS A 11 -11.07 -10.71 9.01
N GLY A 12 -9.80 -11.10 8.98
CA GLY A 12 -9.37 -12.50 9.07
C GLY A 12 -9.62 -13.37 7.83
N ARG A 13 -10.35 -12.87 6.82
CA ARG A 13 -10.63 -13.63 5.58
C ARG A 13 -9.37 -13.95 4.79
N GLN A 14 -9.38 -15.08 4.09
CA GLN A 14 -8.29 -15.46 3.20
C GLN A 14 -8.10 -14.43 2.09
N THR A 15 -6.85 -14.16 1.74
CA THR A 15 -6.50 -13.21 0.69
C THR A 15 -5.13 -13.52 0.08
N LEU A 16 -4.99 -13.12 -1.18
CA LEU A 16 -3.74 -13.13 -1.93
C LEU A 16 -3.19 -11.71 -2.15
N HIS A 17 -3.94 -10.68 -1.75
CA HIS A 17 -3.57 -9.28 -1.98
C HIS A 17 -2.86 -8.69 -0.76
N ARG A 18 -1.91 -7.79 -1.03
CA ARG A 18 -1.17 -7.03 -0.02
C ARG A 18 -1.37 -5.54 -0.23
N CYS A 19 -1.28 -4.78 0.85
CA CYS A 19 -1.21 -3.33 0.77
C CYS A 19 0.08 -2.91 0.06
N ALA A 20 -0.02 -2.06 -0.95
CA ALA A 20 1.12 -1.58 -1.73
C ALA A 20 2.15 -0.82 -0.89
N GLN A 21 1.73 -0.21 0.22
CA GLN A 21 2.60 0.57 1.09
C GLN A 21 3.21 -0.27 2.23
N CYS A 22 2.39 -0.88 3.08
CA CYS A 22 2.86 -1.58 4.28
C CYS A 22 2.99 -3.09 4.11
N GLN A 23 2.71 -3.63 2.92
CA GLN A 23 2.77 -5.07 2.59
C GLN A 23 1.85 -5.98 3.44
N ARG A 24 0.97 -5.40 4.26
CA ARG A 24 0.01 -6.18 5.06
C ARG A 24 -1.01 -6.90 4.19
N PRO A 25 -1.34 -8.16 4.50
CA PRO A 25 -2.36 -8.90 3.76
C PRO A 25 -3.74 -8.28 3.95
N ILE A 26 -4.44 -8.07 2.84
CA ILE A 26 -5.78 -7.46 2.83
C ILE A 26 -6.70 -8.12 1.83
N CYS A 27 -7.94 -8.44 2.22
CA CYS A 27 -8.92 -9.03 1.31
C CYS A 27 -9.53 -8.00 0.35
N THR A 28 -10.08 -8.49 -0.75
CA THR A 28 -10.75 -7.72 -1.80
C THR A 28 -11.89 -6.84 -1.28
N GLN A 29 -12.50 -7.20 -0.16
CA GLN A 29 -13.60 -6.45 0.44
C GLN A 29 -13.13 -5.32 1.38
N CYS A 30 -12.00 -5.51 2.06
CA CYS A 30 -11.43 -4.48 2.93
C CYS A 30 -10.45 -3.56 2.17
N ARG A 31 -9.96 -3.96 0.99
CA ARG A 31 -9.00 -3.17 0.22
C ARG A 31 -9.63 -1.88 -0.28
N LEU A 32 -8.85 -0.81 -0.19
CA LEU A 32 -9.11 0.43 -0.91
C LEU A 32 -8.29 0.41 -2.20
N THR A 33 -8.94 0.57 -3.35
CA THR A 33 -8.26 0.60 -4.66
C THR A 33 -8.12 2.05 -5.12
N ARG A 34 -6.91 2.46 -5.49
CA ARG A 34 -6.65 3.78 -6.10
C ARG A 34 -5.49 3.69 -7.08
N HIS A 35 -5.64 4.26 -8.28
CA HIS A 35 -4.63 4.16 -9.36
C HIS A 35 -4.13 2.71 -9.59
N GLY A 36 -5.05 1.73 -9.52
CA GLY A 36 -4.73 0.31 -9.66
C GLY A 36 -4.00 -0.34 -8.47
N LYS A 37 -3.63 0.41 -7.43
CA LYS A 37 -2.95 -0.09 -6.23
C LYS A 37 -3.95 -0.39 -5.10
N SER A 38 -3.67 -1.41 -4.29
CA SER A 38 -4.47 -1.82 -3.13
C SER A 38 -3.89 -1.30 -1.83
N TYR A 39 -4.72 -0.71 -0.96
CA TYR A 39 -4.31 -0.13 0.31
C TYR A 39 -5.17 -0.65 1.47
N CYS A 40 -4.56 -0.81 2.65
CA CYS A 40 -5.27 -1.24 3.86
C CYS A 40 -5.81 -0.12 4.73
N SER A 41 -5.44 1.12 4.46
CA SER A 41 -5.94 2.26 5.22
C SER A 41 -5.95 3.52 4.35
N PRO A 42 -6.87 4.45 4.65
CA PRO A 42 -6.85 5.81 4.11
C PRO A 42 -5.55 6.57 4.37
N ASP A 43 -4.90 6.29 5.49
CA ASP A 43 -3.67 7.00 5.86
C ASP A 43 -2.49 6.64 4.95
N HIS A 44 -2.46 5.39 4.48
CA HIS A 44 -1.54 4.93 3.43
C HIS A 44 -1.77 5.59 2.05
N ARG A 45 -2.68 6.58 1.97
CA ARG A 45 -2.83 7.47 0.80
C ARG A 45 -1.72 8.53 0.75
N ASN A 46 -1.16 8.93 1.90
CA ASN A 46 -0.36 10.16 2.00
C ASN A 46 1.15 9.95 1.92
N HIS A 47 1.64 8.72 2.08
CA HIS A 47 3.09 8.49 2.08
C HIS A 47 3.69 8.52 0.67
N ASP A 48 2.95 8.10 -0.37
CA ASP A 48 3.35 8.31 -1.77
C ASP A 48 3.51 9.81 -2.08
N ALA A 49 2.60 10.66 -1.56
CA ALA A 49 2.67 12.11 -1.72
C ALA A 49 3.77 12.76 -0.86
N GLY A 50 4.07 12.17 0.30
CA GLY A 50 5.15 12.59 1.20
C GLY A 50 6.52 12.29 0.61
N LEU A 51 6.73 11.08 0.09
CA LEU A 51 7.98 10.68 -0.57
C LEU A 51 8.18 11.47 -1.88
N ALA A 52 7.14 11.68 -2.69
CA ALA A 52 7.25 12.51 -3.90
C ALA A 52 7.50 14.00 -3.61
N ARG A 53 7.10 14.50 -2.43
CA ARG A 53 7.48 15.85 -1.96
C ARG A 53 8.89 15.88 -1.39
N TRP A 54 9.31 14.84 -0.69
CA TRP A 54 10.66 14.71 -0.16
C TRP A 54 11.67 14.55 -1.30
N LEU A 55 11.46 13.66 -2.26
CA LEU A 55 12.34 13.48 -3.43
C LEU A 55 12.53 14.80 -4.20
N ARG A 56 11.46 15.56 -4.45
CA ARG A 56 11.55 16.90 -5.07
C ARG A 56 12.35 17.93 -4.26
N ARG A 57 12.53 17.74 -2.96
CA ARG A 57 13.33 18.62 -2.10
C ARG A 57 14.81 18.25 -2.07
N PHE A 58 15.15 17.01 -2.39
CA PHE A 58 16.55 16.52 -2.45
C PHE A 58 17.16 16.60 -3.85
N GLU A 59 16.34 16.87 -4.89
CA GLU A 59 16.82 17.25 -6.23
C GLU A 59 17.07 18.75 -6.39
N GLN A 60 17.26 19.50 -5.30
CA GLN A 60 17.89 20.82 -5.38
C GLN A 60 19.41 20.58 -5.46
N PRO A 61 20.07 20.81 -6.61
CA PRO A 61 21.52 20.81 -6.65
C PRO A 61 22.01 21.89 -5.69
N TRP A 62 22.99 21.55 -4.87
CA TRP A 62 23.87 22.55 -4.28
C TRP A 62 24.55 23.28 -5.44
N GLY A 63 24.06 24.47 -5.79
CA GLY A 63 24.57 25.33 -6.86
C GLY A 63 24.11 26.76 -6.64
#